data_AF-A0A818DPE6-F1
#
_entry.id   AF-A0A818DPE6-F1
#
_cell.length_a   1.000
_cell.length_b   1.000
_cell.length_c   1.000
_cell.angle_alpha   90.00
_cell.angle_beta   90.00
_cell.angle_gamma   90.00
#
_symmetry.space_group_name_H-M   'P 1'
#
loop_
_entity.id
_entity.type
_entity.pdbx_description
1 polymer ?
#
loop_
_entity_poly.entity_id
_entity_poly.type
_entity_poly.pdbx_seq_one_letter_code
_entity_poly.pdbx_strand_id
1 'polypeptide(L)' 'MRFNLGKYDEKRDIAEQLRHYLKEQMITHKILNGFIDVLVANDVYDGINSLMQISGVGGFRPNTVQKRRVYFWN' A
#
# COMPACT_ATOMS: atom_id res chain seq x y z
N MET A 1 -10.80 16.69 -6.13
CA MET A 1 -10.54 16.84 -4.69
C MET A 1 -9.19 16.17 -4.42
N ARG A 2 -8.15 16.91 -4.02
CA ARG A 2 -6.84 16.35 -3.66
C ARG A 2 -6.81 16.12 -2.16
N PHE A 3 -6.55 14.89 -1.73
CA PHE A 3 -6.43 14.56 -0.31
C PHE A 3 -4.96 14.64 0.07
N ASN A 4 -4.57 15.69 0.81
CA ASN A 4 -3.19 15.81 1.28
C ASN A 4 -2.96 14.84 2.46
N LEU A 5 -2.15 13.80 2.24
CA LEU A 5 -1.92 12.73 3.23
C LEU A 5 -0.64 12.93 4.08
N GLY A 6 0.14 13.98 3.81
CA GLY A 6 1.35 14.32 4.57
C GLY A 6 2.67 13.90 3.91
N LYS A 7 3.78 14.44 4.42
CA LYS A 7 5.14 14.25 3.87
C LYS A 7 5.79 12.96 4.37
N TYR A 8 6.70 12.40 3.56
CA TYR A 8 7.43 11.17 3.92
C TYR A 8 8.16 11.28 5.26
N ASP A 9 8.92 12.34 5.48
CA ASP A 9 9.75 12.50 6.68
C ASP A 9 8.94 12.46 7.98
N GLU A 10 7.71 12.99 7.95
CA GLU A 10 6.80 13.03 9.10
C GLU A 10 6.09 11.68 9.33
N LYS A 11 5.96 10.86 8.29
CA LYS A 11 5.20 9.60 8.31
C LYS A 11 6.08 8.36 8.26
N ARG A 12 7.40 8.51 8.14
CA ARG A 12 8.36 7.41 8.01
C ARG A 12 8.19 6.35 9.09
N ASP A 13 8.19 6.76 10.36
CA ASP A 13 8.11 5.81 11.48
C ASP A 13 6.77 5.07 11.49
N ILE A 14 5.68 5.77 11.19
CA ILE A 14 4.34 5.19 11.09
C ILE A 14 4.29 4.19 9.92
N ALA A 15 4.91 4.51 8.79
CA ALA A 15 4.95 3.63 7.62
C ALA A 15 5.73 2.34 7.91
N GLU A 16 6.86 2.43 8.62
CA GLU A 16 7.63 1.26 9.05
C GLU A 16 6.85 0.41 10.07
N GLN A 17 6.26 1.03 11.09
CA GLN A 17 5.41 0.33 12.05
C GLN A 17 4.25 -0.40 11.37
N LEU A 18 3.58 0.25 10.41
CA LEU A 18 2.52 -0.34 9.62
C LEU A 18 3.03 -1.53 8.79
N ARG A 19 4.20 -1.40 8.16
CA ARG A 19 4.83 -2.49 7.40
C ARG A 19 5.08 -3.72 8.29
N HIS A 20 5.63 -3.51 9.48
CA HIS A 20 5.88 -4.57 10.46
C HIS A 20 4.57 -5.24 10.90
N TYR A 21 3.59 -4.45 11.31
CA TYR A 21 2.28 -4.94 11.72
C TYR A 21 1.61 -5.78 10.62
N LEU A 22 1.57 -5.30 9.37
CA LEU A 22 0.97 -6.04 8.26
C LEU A 22 1.70 -7.36 7.98
N LYS A 23 3.02 -7.38 8.16
CA LYS A 23 3.82 -8.62 7.99
C LYS A 23 3.47 -9.66 9.03
N GLU A 24 3.29 -9.25 10.28
CA GLU A 24 2.84 -10.13 11.36
C GLU A 24 1.44 -10.68 11.09
N GLN A 25 0.50 -9.84 10.61
CA GLN A 25 -0.85 -10.29 10.25
C GLN A 25 -0.83 -11.32 9.11
N MET A 26 -0.01 -11.09 8.08
CA MET A 26 0.15 -12.00 6.95
C MET A 26 0.65 -13.38 7.40
N ILE A 27 1.62 -13.43 8.32
CA ILE A 27 2.17 -14.65 8.90
C ILE A 27 1.12 -15.34 9.80
N THR A 28 0.52 -14.58 10.72
CA THR A 28 -0.37 -15.09 11.77
C THR A 28 -1.58 -15.80 11.18
N HIS A 29 -2.21 -15.17 10.18
CA HIS A 29 -3.43 -15.71 9.60
C HIS A 29 -3.18 -16.66 8.42
N LYS A 30 -1.92 -16.94 8.08
CA LYS A 30 -1.50 -17.75 6.92
C LYS A 30 -2.20 -17.33 5.62
N ILE A 31 -2.53 -16.03 5.51
CA ILE A 31 -3.45 -15.55 4.47
C ILE A 31 -2.79 -15.67 3.10
N LEU A 32 -1.49 -15.38 2.99
CA LEU A 32 -0.76 -15.36 1.72
C LEU A 32 0.76 -15.51 1.94
N ASN A 33 1.43 -16.28 1.07
CA ASN A 33 2.88 -16.19 0.90
C ASN A 33 3.16 -15.04 -0.09
N GLY A 34 3.60 -13.88 0.41
CA GLY A 34 3.79 -12.70 -0.44
C GLY A 34 4.67 -11.63 0.17
N PHE A 35 4.60 -10.44 -0.43
CA PHE A 35 5.36 -9.26 -0.05
C PHE A 35 4.42 -8.12 0.34
N ILE A 36 4.92 -7.19 1.16
CA ILE A 36 4.19 -6.01 1.60
C ILE A 36 5.01 -4.78 1.19
N ASP A 37 4.37 -3.93 0.41
CA ASP A 37 4.85 -2.60 0.03
C ASP A 37 3.97 -1.54 0.70
N VAL A 38 4.58 -0.55 1.34
CA VAL A 38 3.91 0.61 1.95
C VAL A 38 4.42 1.86 1.26
N LEU A 39 3.50 2.68 0.74
CA LEU A 39 3.84 3.95 0.09
C LEU A 39 3.24 5.11 0.87
N VAL A 40 4.08 6.08 1.22
CA VAL A 40 3.64 7.41 1.66
C VAL A 40 3.61 8.31 0.43
N ALA A 41 2.45 8.87 0.13
CA ALA A 41 2.24 9.78 -0.98
C ALA A 41 1.44 11.00 -0.53
N ASN A 42 1.65 12.16 -1.16
CA ASN A 42 0.90 13.37 -0.81
C ASN A 42 -0.56 13.33 -1.30
N ASP A 43 -0.89 12.46 -2.25
CA ASP A 43 -2.24 12.30 -2.81
C ASP A 43 -2.55 10.82 -3.03
N VAL A 44 -3.80 10.43 -2.77
CA VAL A 44 -4.27 9.03 -2.86
C VAL A 44 -4.17 8.51 -4.30
N TYR A 45 -4.57 9.31 -5.29
CA TYR A 45 -4.59 8.87 -6.69
C TYR A 45 -3.16 8.71 -7.21
N ASP A 46 -2.29 9.68 -6.93
CA ASP A 46 -0.88 9.59 -7.28
C ASP A 46 -0.22 8.38 -6.61
N GLY A 47 -0.50 8.15 -5.33
CA GLY A 47 0.02 6.99 -4.60
C GLY A 47 -0.41 5.65 -5.19
N ILE A 48 -1.71 5.48 -5.48
CA ILE A 48 -2.21 4.24 -6.10
C ILE A 48 -1.61 4.06 -7.50
N ASN A 49 -1.52 5.12 -8.29
CA ASN A 49 -0.91 5.08 -9.62
C ASN A 49 0.57 4.69 -9.56
N SER A 50 1.33 5.22 -8.60
CA SER A 50 2.73 4.85 -8.39
C SER A 50 2.84 3.37 -8.03
N LEU A 51 2.08 2.87 -7.05
CA LEU A 51 2.10 1.46 -6.64
C LEU A 51 1.84 0.52 -7.82
N MET A 52 0.82 0.78 -8.64
CA MET A 52 0.51 -0.06 -9.80
C MET A 52 1.66 -0.14 -10.82
N GLN A 53 2.46 0.92 -10.95
CA GLN A 53 3.53 1.00 -11.95
C GLN A 53 4.86 0.44 -11.46
N ILE A 54 5.14 0.57 -10.16
CA ILE A 54 6.46 0.27 -9.59
C ILE A 54 6.49 -1.00 -8.75
N SER A 55 5.34 -1.59 -8.38
CA SER A 55 5.30 -2.85 -7.64
C SER A 55 5.88 -4.01 -8.45
N GLY A 56 6.64 -4.85 -7.76
CA GLY A 56 7.36 -5.98 -8.36
C GLY A 56 8.74 -5.59 -8.90
N VAL A 57 9.59 -6.60 -9.11
CA VAL A 57 10.97 -6.40 -9.57
C VAL A 57 11.20 -7.25 -10.82
N GLY A 58 11.75 -6.64 -11.87
CA GLY A 58 12.01 -7.31 -13.14
C GLY A 58 10.72 -7.87 -13.77
N GLY A 59 10.71 -9.19 -14.02
CA GLY A 59 9.55 -9.91 -14.56
C GLY A 59 8.48 -10.28 -13.53
N PHE A 60 8.75 -10.15 -12.22
CA PHE A 60 7.80 -10.48 -11.15
C PHE A 60 6.90 -9.29 -10.83
N ARG A 61 6.11 -8.85 -11.80
CA ARG A 61 5.12 -7.78 -11.64
C ARG A 61 3.73 -8.35 -11.34
N PRO A 62 2.97 -7.75 -10.42
CA PRO A 62 1.56 -8.09 -10.25
C PRO A 62 0.79 -7.90 -11.57
N ASN A 63 -0.07 -8.84 -11.92
CA ASN A 63 -0.91 -8.78 -13.13
C ASN A 63 -2.37 -8.42 -12.84
N THR A 64 -2.75 -8.39 -11.56
CA THR A 64 -4.13 -8.19 -11.11
C THR A 64 -4.14 -7.28 -9.90
N VAL A 65 -5.07 -6.32 -9.88
CA VAL A 65 -5.33 -5.46 -8.73
C VAL A 65 -6.64 -5.87 -8.07
N GLN A 66 -6.59 -6.30 -6.81
CA GLN A 66 -7.77 -6.60 -6.01
C GLN A 66 -8.03 -5.48 -5.01
N LYS A 67 -9.25 -4.93 -5.01
CA LYS A 67 -9.69 -3.92 -4.05
C LYS A 67 -11.06 -4.25 -3.48
N ARG A 68 -11.32 -3.81 -2.25
CA ARG A 68 -12.64 -3.92 -1.62
C ARG A 68 -13.56 -2.81 -2.15
N ARG A 69 -14.85 -3.12 -2.33
CA ARG A 69 -15.89 -2.12 -2.61
C ARG A 69 -16.09 -1.22 -1.38
N VAL A 70 -16.11 0.08 -1.58
CA VAL A 70 -16.43 1.07 -0.54
C VAL A 70 -17.91 1.46 -0.70
N TYR A 71 -18.69 1.30 0.36
CA TYR A 71 -20.15 1.53 0.34
C TYR A 71 -20.56 2.98 0.64
N PHE A 72 -19.60 3.86 0.95
CA PHE A 72 -19.84 5.25 1.30
C PHE A 72 -19.46 6.17 0.14
N TRP A 73 -20.26 6.15 -0.92
CA TRP A 73 -20.21 7.14 -1.99
C TRP A 73 -21.65 7.61 -2.22
N ASN A 74 -21.97 8.82 -1.75
CA ASN A 74 -23.18 9.57 -2.10
C ASN A 74 -22.81 10.64 -3.11
#